data_AF-R7BZU9-F1
#
_entry.id   AF-R7BZU9-F1
#
_cell.length_a   1.000
_cell.length_b   1.000
_cell.length_c   1.000
_cell.angle_alpha   90.00
_cell.angle_beta   90.00
_cell.angle_gamma   90.00
#
_symmetry.space_group_name_H-M   'P 1'
#
loop_
_entity.id
_entity.type
_entity.pdbx_description
1 polymer ?
#
loop_
_entity_poly.entity_id
_entity_poly.type
_entity_poly.pdbx_seq_one_letter_code
_entity_poly.pdbx_strand_id
1 'polypeptide(L)'
;MKSFRRTHNPETVLTWQFAGAVLSFAAAAPFVFLANPETRFWPVLWPDTLYLVIFATVITLGMYLLQMMALKHISAFTLNLSYNLEPVYSILIAMVLFDEARELNFSFWAGLALIALSVVLQTASVLRQKKAAEGRPLA
;
A
#
# COMPACT_ATOMS: atom_id res chain seq x y z
N MET A 1 13.28 12.69 15.87
CA MET A 1 12.34 12.19 14.83
C MET A 1 10.85 12.26 15.22
N LYS A 2 10.43 13.16 16.12
CA LYS A 2 9.02 13.37 16.51
C LYS A 2 8.35 14.59 15.81
N SER A 3 9.13 15.42 15.10
CA SER A 3 8.69 16.72 14.56
C SER A 3 8.06 16.67 13.16
N PHE A 4 8.45 15.71 12.31
CA PHE A 4 8.02 15.70 10.90
C PHE A 4 6.55 15.31 10.66
N ARG A 5 5.84 14.82 11.69
CA ARG A 5 4.54 14.15 11.55
C ARG A 5 3.31 15.07 11.62
N ARG A 6 3.47 16.39 11.76
CA ARG A 6 2.36 17.32 12.11
C ARG A 6 2.19 18.58 11.25
N THR A 7 3.13 18.94 10.36
CA THR A 7 3.09 20.27 9.72
C THR A 7 2.62 20.28 8.27
N HIS A 8 2.46 19.12 7.62
CA HIS A 8 2.05 19.08 6.21
C HIS A 8 0.66 18.49 6.07
N ASN A 9 -0.21 19.24 5.40
CA ASN A 9 -1.53 18.74 5.05
C ASN A 9 -1.38 17.57 4.05
N PRO A 10 -2.13 16.46 4.25
CA PRO A 10 -2.12 15.32 3.33
C PRO A 10 -2.35 15.75 1.87
N GLU A 11 -3.24 16.73 1.68
CA GLU A 11 -3.52 17.34 0.38
C GLU A 11 -2.26 17.86 -0.31
N THR A 12 -1.41 18.61 0.40
CA THR A 12 -0.15 19.12 -0.16
C THR A 12 0.78 17.99 -0.60
N VAL A 13 0.87 16.93 0.19
CA VAL A 13 1.70 15.75 -0.10
C VAL A 13 1.16 15.00 -1.33
N LEU A 14 -0.16 14.86 -1.46
CA LEU A 14 -0.78 14.25 -2.65
C LEU A 14 -0.60 15.09 -3.89
N THR A 15 -0.76 16.41 -3.80
CA THR A 15 -0.54 17.30 -4.94
C THR A 15 0.86 17.11 -5.52
N TRP A 16 1.87 17.04 -4.65
CA TRP A 16 3.24 16.76 -5.10
C TRP A 16 3.41 15.36 -5.69
N GLN A 17 2.81 14.33 -5.10
CA GLN A 17 2.89 12.96 -5.63
C GLN A 17 2.24 12.82 -7.01
N PHE A 18 1.04 13.37 -7.20
CA PHE A 18 0.35 13.31 -8.49
C PHE A 18 0.99 14.22 -9.53
N ALA A 19 1.50 15.40 -9.15
CA ALA A 19 2.29 16.22 -10.06
C ALA A 19 3.56 15.49 -10.52
N GLY A 20 4.25 14.82 -9.60
CA GLY A 20 5.37 13.95 -9.92
C GLY A 20 4.98 12.82 -10.87
N ALA A 21 3.85 12.14 -10.60
CA ALA A 21 3.34 11.08 -11.46
C ALA A 21 3.03 11.56 -12.89
N VAL A 22 2.42 12.74 -13.04
CA VAL A 22 2.16 13.36 -14.35
C VAL A 22 3.46 13.66 -15.08
N LEU A 23 4.45 14.25 -14.40
CA LEU A 23 5.75 14.56 -15.00
C LEU A 23 6.52 13.29 -15.40
N SER A 24 6.56 12.29 -14.52
CA SER A 24 7.20 11.00 -14.80
C SER A 24 6.50 10.28 -15.95
N PHE A 25 5.18 10.29 -16.01
CA PHE A 25 4.41 9.72 -17.11
C PHE A 25 4.68 10.47 -18.42
N ALA A 26 4.62 11.80 -18.42
CA ALA A 26 4.90 12.61 -19.61
C ALA A 26 6.32 12.38 -20.15
N ALA A 27 7.31 12.21 -19.26
CA ALA A 27 8.67 11.88 -19.63
C ALA A 27 8.81 10.44 -20.18
N ALA A 28 8.11 9.46 -19.60
CA ALA A 28 8.20 8.05 -19.99
C ALA A 28 7.38 7.70 -21.26
N ALA A 29 6.22 8.34 -21.46
CA ALA A 29 5.31 8.11 -22.57
C ALA A 29 5.98 8.11 -23.96
N PRO A 30 6.86 9.06 -24.34
CA PRO A 30 7.51 9.04 -25.65
C PRO A 30 8.41 7.82 -25.84
N PHE A 31 9.10 7.34 -24.78
CA PHE A 31 9.94 6.14 -24.87
C PHE A 31 9.09 4.88 -25.05
N VAL A 32 7.95 4.80 -24.35
CA VAL A 32 7.00 3.68 -24.48
C VAL A 32 6.39 3.66 -25.89
N PHE A 33 6.01 4.81 -26.42
CA PHE A 33 5.47 4.93 -27.77
C PHE A 33 6.49 4.55 -28.84
N LEU A 34 7.76 4.92 -28.65
CA LEU A 34 8.84 4.54 -29.57
C LEU A 34 9.10 3.02 -29.56
N ALA A 35 8.96 2.38 -28.40
CA ALA A 35 9.09 0.93 -28.27
C ALA A 35 7.87 0.17 -28.84
N ASN A 36 6.66 0.73 -28.71
CA ASN A 36 5.41 0.11 -29.18
C ASN A 36 4.48 1.17 -29.80
N PRO A 37 4.56 1.44 -31.11
CA PRO A 37 3.78 2.50 -31.77
C PRO A 37 2.25 2.28 -31.73
N GLU A 38 1.81 1.04 -31.53
CA GLU A 38 0.39 0.67 -31.41
C GLU A 38 -0.20 1.01 -30.03
N THR A 39 0.61 1.46 -29.07
CA THR A 39 0.13 1.79 -27.72
C THR A 39 -0.83 2.99 -27.75
N ARG A 40 -2.08 2.74 -27.35
CA ARG A 40 -3.07 3.79 -27.12
C ARG A 40 -3.04 4.20 -25.64
N PHE A 41 -2.58 5.42 -25.38
CA PHE A 41 -2.59 5.99 -24.03
C PHE A 41 -3.96 6.54 -23.60
N TRP A 42 -4.80 6.90 -24.58
CA TRP A 42 -6.10 7.49 -24.31
C TRP A 42 -7.21 6.44 -24.41
N PRO A 43 -8.10 6.31 -23.41
CA PRO A 43 -9.29 5.47 -23.56
C PRO A 43 -10.18 6.12 -24.63
N VAL A 44 -10.43 5.37 -25.71
CA VAL A 44 -11.08 5.91 -26.91
C VAL A 44 -12.59 5.65 -26.92
N LEU A 45 -13.08 4.73 -26.07
CA LEU A 45 -14.48 4.30 -26.04
C LEU A 45 -15.07 4.31 -24.62
N TRP A 46 -16.37 4.56 -24.56
CA TRP A 46 -17.18 4.25 -23.39
C TRP A 46 -17.34 2.73 -23.26
N PRO A 47 -17.30 2.16 -22.03
CA PRO A 47 -17.31 2.81 -20.72
C PRO A 47 -15.93 3.00 -20.06
N ASP A 48 -14.82 2.73 -20.75
CA ASP A 48 -13.48 2.68 -20.15
C ASP A 48 -13.08 3.99 -19.48
N THR A 49 -13.48 5.13 -20.06
CA THR A 49 -13.27 6.46 -19.45
C THR A 49 -13.98 6.61 -18.11
N LEU A 50 -15.19 6.06 -17.96
CA LEU A 50 -15.92 6.10 -16.69
C LEU A 50 -15.23 5.26 -15.63
N TYR A 51 -14.83 4.04 -15.99
CA TYR A 51 -14.06 3.20 -15.08
C TYR A 51 -12.75 3.87 -14.69
N LEU A 52 -12.00 4.44 -15.64
CA LEU A 52 -10.76 5.16 -15.36
C LEU A 52 -10.98 6.29 -14.34
N VAL A 53 -12.04 7.09 -14.51
CA VAL A 53 -12.37 8.18 -13.57
C VAL A 53 -12.70 7.63 -12.18
N ILE A 54 -13.52 6.58 -12.09
CA ILE A 54 -13.89 5.96 -10.80
C ILE A 54 -12.66 5.36 -10.12
N PHE A 55 -11.85 4.58 -10.84
CA PHE A 55 -10.65 3.96 -10.30
C PHE A 55 -9.63 5.02 -9.87
N ALA A 56 -9.36 6.05 -10.69
CA ALA A 56 -8.40 7.10 -10.34
C ALA A 56 -8.85 7.95 -9.13
N THR A 57 -10.14 8.24 -9.00
CA THR A 57 -10.66 9.12 -7.94
C THR A 57 -11.02 8.34 -6.67
N VAL A 58 -11.98 7.43 -6.76
CA VAL A 58 -12.51 6.73 -5.58
C VAL A 58 -11.49 5.74 -5.04
N ILE A 59 -10.93 4.92 -5.93
CA ILE A 59 -10.03 3.84 -5.51
C ILE A 59 -8.63 4.39 -5.23
N THR A 60 -8.02 5.16 -6.14
CA THR A 60 -6.64 5.63 -5.95
C THR A 60 -6.56 6.84 -5.03
N LEU A 61 -7.15 7.98 -5.41
CA LEU A 61 -7.07 9.21 -4.61
C LEU A 61 -7.72 9.05 -3.23
N GLY A 62 -8.89 8.41 -3.16
CA GLY A 62 -9.59 8.11 -1.91
C GLY A 62 -8.77 7.23 -0.96
N MET A 63 -8.18 6.12 -1.45
CA MET A 63 -7.34 5.26 -0.61
C MET A 63 -6.07 5.96 -0.14
N TYR A 64 -5.42 6.77 -0.99
CA TYR A 64 -4.25 7.53 -0.56
C TYR A 64 -4.57 8.56 0.53
N LEU A 65 -5.72 9.25 0.42
CA LEU A 65 -6.20 10.14 1.48
C LEU A 65 -6.41 9.36 2.78
N LEU A 66 -7.10 8.22 2.72
CA LEU A 66 -7.35 7.37 3.88
C LEU A 66 -6.05 6.84 4.49
N GLN A 67 -5.08 6.42 3.67
CA GLN A 67 -3.75 5.97 4.11
C GLN A 67 -3.01 7.08 4.87
N MET A 68 -3.02 8.31 4.36
CA MET A 68 -2.38 9.43 5.05
C MET A 68 -3.12 9.86 6.31
N MET A 69 -4.44 9.79 6.31
CA MET A 69 -5.23 9.98 7.53
C MET A 69 -4.88 8.90 8.56
N ALA A 70 -4.76 7.64 8.15
CA ALA A 70 -4.30 6.56 9.01
C ALA A 70 -2.93 6.87 9.62
N LEU A 71 -1.96 7.37 8.84
CA LEU A 71 -0.64 7.79 9.35
C LEU A 71 -0.67 8.89 10.42
N LYS A 72 -1.75 9.66 10.53
CA LYS A 72 -1.94 10.62 11.64
C LYS A 72 -2.31 9.92 12.95
N HIS A 73 -2.96 8.76 12.88
CA HIS A 73 -3.47 8.01 14.03
C HIS A 73 -2.62 6.78 14.38
N ILE A 74 -2.06 6.10 13.38
CA ILE A 74 -1.19 4.94 13.53
C ILE A 74 0.23 5.27 13.09
N SER A 75 1.20 4.51 13.59
CA SER A 75 2.60 4.69 13.19
C SER A 75 2.84 4.17 11.77
N ALA A 76 3.83 4.74 11.07
CA ALA A 76 4.28 4.21 9.77
C ALA A 76 4.68 2.73 9.83
N PHE A 77 5.15 2.26 10.99
CA PHE A 77 5.43 0.85 11.23
C PHE A 77 4.14 0.00 11.23
N THR A 78 3.11 0.43 11.97
CA THR A 78 1.81 -0.26 12.02
C THR A 78 1.16 -0.30 10.64
N LEU A 79 1.29 0.78 9.86
CA LEU A 79 0.82 0.80 8.48
C LEU A 79 1.58 -0.21 7.62
N ASN A 80 2.91 -0.23 7.68
CA ASN A 80 3.73 -1.20 6.92
C ASN A 80 3.44 -2.65 7.32
N LEU A 81 3.18 -2.89 8.60
CA LEU A 81 2.75 -4.19 9.10
C LEU A 81 1.40 -4.61 8.52
N SER A 82 0.46 -3.67 8.40
CA SER A 82 -0.86 -3.91 7.81
C SER A 82 -0.75 -4.28 6.32
N TYR A 83 0.20 -3.68 5.60
CA TYR A 83 0.52 -4.10 4.22
C TYR A 83 1.11 -5.50 4.14
N ASN A 84 1.98 -5.89 5.07
CA ASN A 84 2.48 -7.27 5.11
C ASN A 84 1.37 -8.31 5.42
N LEU A 85 0.26 -7.88 6.01
CA LEU A 85 -0.92 -8.72 6.24
C LEU A 85 -1.87 -8.79 5.03
N GLU A 86 -1.70 -7.92 4.03
CA GLU A 86 -2.53 -7.88 2.82
C GLU A 86 -2.61 -9.20 2.06
N PRO A 87 -1.48 -9.87 1.76
CA PRO A 87 -1.52 -11.18 1.14
C PRO A 87 -2.27 -12.21 2.01
N VAL A 88 -2.05 -12.18 3.32
CA VAL A 88 -2.62 -13.16 4.27
C VAL A 88 -4.13 -13.05 4.31
N TYR A 89 -4.69 -11.85 4.52
CA TYR A 89 -6.15 -11.71 4.59
C TYR A 89 -6.81 -11.89 3.22
N SER A 90 -6.14 -11.50 2.12
CA SER A 90 -6.68 -11.68 0.77
C SER A 90 -6.84 -13.16 0.43
N ILE A 91 -5.85 -13.97 0.81
CA ILE A 91 -5.90 -15.43 0.72
C ILE A 91 -7.09 -15.98 1.52
N LEU A 92 -7.25 -15.54 2.78
CA LEU A 92 -8.34 -16.04 3.63
C LEU A 92 -9.72 -15.68 3.06
N ILE A 93 -9.89 -14.46 2.55
CA ILE A 93 -11.14 -14.02 1.91
C ILE A 93 -11.40 -14.85 0.64
N ALA A 94 -10.38 -15.08 -0.19
CA ALA A 94 -10.50 -15.91 -1.39
C ALA A 94 -10.91 -17.36 -1.03
N MET A 95 -10.32 -17.96 0.01
CA MET A 95 -10.73 -19.29 0.48
C MET A 95 -12.21 -19.36 0.87
N VAL A 96 -12.71 -18.34 1.58
CA VAL A 96 -14.11 -18.30 2.02
C VAL A 96 -15.07 -18.09 0.85
N LEU A 97 -14.69 -17.28 -0.15
CA LEU A 97 -15.55 -16.96 -1.30
C LEU A 97 -15.56 -18.03 -2.39
N PHE A 98 -14.42 -18.69 -2.65
CA PHE A 98 -14.28 -19.65 -3.73
C PHE A 98 -14.37 -21.12 -3.26
N ASP A 99 -14.42 -21.38 -1.94
CA ASP A 99 -14.46 -22.73 -1.31
C ASP A 99 -13.33 -23.68 -1.74
N GLU A 100 -12.27 -23.15 -2.36
CA GLU A 100 -11.10 -23.90 -2.85
C GLU A 100 -10.06 -24.16 -1.75
N ALA A 101 -10.40 -23.98 -0.47
CA ALA A 101 -9.49 -24.23 0.66
C ALA A 101 -8.90 -25.66 0.67
N ARG A 102 -9.56 -26.60 -0.02
CA ARG A 102 -9.17 -28.01 -0.16
C ARG A 102 -8.14 -28.28 -1.26
N GLU A 103 -7.97 -27.38 -2.23
CA GLU A 103 -6.96 -27.52 -3.29
C GLU A 103 -5.57 -27.01 -2.86
N LEU A 104 -5.51 -26.35 -1.70
CA LEU A 104 -4.28 -25.75 -1.19
C LEU A 104 -3.38 -26.80 -0.51
N ASN A 105 -2.20 -26.95 -1.09
CA ASN A 105 -1.22 -27.96 -0.69
C ASN A 105 -0.52 -27.59 0.63
N PHE A 106 0.12 -28.56 1.30
CA PHE A 106 0.80 -28.34 2.58
C PHE A 106 1.85 -27.21 2.53
N SER A 107 2.57 -27.10 1.41
CA SER A 107 3.56 -26.04 1.18
C SER A 107 2.95 -24.62 1.23
N PHE A 108 1.69 -24.47 0.85
CA PHE A 108 0.99 -23.20 0.91
C PHE A 108 0.76 -22.75 2.36
N TRP A 109 0.29 -23.67 3.20
CA TRP A 109 0.09 -23.42 4.64
C TRP A 109 1.41 -23.12 5.36
N ALA A 110 2.49 -23.78 4.98
CA ALA A 110 3.83 -23.47 5.49
C ALA A 110 4.27 -22.05 5.10
N GLY A 111 4.04 -21.63 3.85
CA GLY A 111 4.30 -20.26 3.40
C GLY A 111 3.46 -19.22 4.14
N LEU A 112 2.17 -19.48 4.34
CA LEU A 112 1.27 -18.62 5.09
C LEU A 112 1.74 -18.45 6.55
N ALA A 113 2.14 -19.56 7.19
CA ALA A 113 2.69 -19.55 8.54
C ALA A 113 4.00 -18.74 8.63
N LEU A 114 4.88 -18.82 7.64
CA LEU A 114 6.12 -18.02 7.59
C LEU A 114 5.85 -16.51 7.47
N ILE A 115 4.88 -16.11 6.62
CA ILE A 115 4.49 -14.70 6.50
C ILE A 115 3.92 -14.20 7.84
N ALA A 116 3.00 -14.97 8.44
CA ALA A 116 2.42 -14.63 9.74
C ALA A 116 3.50 -14.53 10.84
N LEU A 117 4.46 -15.47 10.87
CA LEU A 117 5.58 -15.46 11.81
C LEU A 117 6.46 -14.21 11.64
N SER A 118 6.78 -13.83 10.40
CA SER A 118 7.56 -12.62 10.10
C SER A 118 6.91 -11.36 10.67
N VAL A 119 5.60 -11.21 10.46
CA VAL A 119 4.78 -10.10 11.00
C VAL A 119 4.79 -10.08 12.53
N VAL A 120 4.62 -11.25 13.17
CA VAL A 120 4.63 -11.36 14.64
C VAL A 120 6.01 -11.01 15.21
N LEU A 121 7.09 -11.51 14.60
CA LEU A 121 8.47 -11.23 15.02
C LEU A 121 8.81 -9.74 14.86
N GLN A 122 8.41 -9.12 13.74
CA GLN A 122 8.54 -7.67 13.55
C GLN A 122 7.82 -6.91 14.67
N THR A 123 6.58 -7.28 14.98
CA THR A 123 5.78 -6.62 16.03
C THR A 123 6.43 -6.76 17.40
N ALA A 124 6.86 -7.97 17.76
CA ALA A 124 7.50 -8.25 19.04
C ALA A 124 8.83 -7.50 19.20
N SER A 125 9.65 -7.41 18.14
CA SER A 125 10.94 -6.70 18.17
C SER A 125 10.74 -5.20 18.43
N VAL A 126 9.73 -4.58 17.82
CA VAL A 126 9.45 -3.15 17.97
C VAL A 126 8.84 -2.84 19.35
N LEU A 127 7.97 -3.71 19.88
CA LEU A 127 7.45 -3.56 21.24
C LEU A 127 8.57 -3.64 22.29
N ARG A 128 9.55 -4.54 22.08
CA ARG A 128 10.76 -4.61 22.92
C ARG A 128 11.60 -3.33 22.84
N GLN A 129 11.80 -2.77 21.65
CA GLN A 129 12.54 -1.52 21.47
C GLN A 129 11.85 -0.33 22.15
N LYS A 130 10.51 -0.25 22.10
CA LYS A 130 9.75 0.80 22.81
C LYS A 130 9.93 0.71 24.33
N LYS A 131 9.78 -0.49 24.92
CA LYS A 131 9.99 -0.70 26.36
C LYS A 131 11.43 -0.38 26.79
N ALA A 132 12.43 -0.75 25.99
CA ALA A 132 13.84 -0.44 26.28
C ALA A 132 14.15 1.07 26.21
N ALA A 133 13.44 1.82 25.37
CA ALA A 133 13.58 3.27 25.26
C ALA A 133 12.88 4.04 26.40
N GLU A 134 11.77 3.53 26.93
CA GLU A 134 11.08 4.10 28.11
C GLU A 134 11.82 3.84 29.43
N GLY A 135 12.65 2.78 29.51
CA GLY A 135 13.39 2.42 30.72
C GLY A 135 14.72 3.15 30.95
N ARG A 136 15.08 4.15 30.13
CA ARG A 136 16.31 4.96 30.33
C ARG A 136 15.98 6.24 31.13
N PRO A 137 16.34 6.34 32.42
CA PRO A 137 16.32 7.62 33.12
C PRO A 137 17.31 8.58 32.45
N LEU A 138 16.89 9.83 32.26
CA LEU A 138 17.74 10.93 31.81
C LEU A 138 18.81 11.17 32.89
N ALA A 139 20.00 10.62 32.67
CA ALA A 139 21.21 11.00 33.41
C ALA A 139 21.89 12.15 32.67
#